data_AF-A0A480AP88-F1
#
_entry.id   AF-A0A480AP88-F1
#
_cell.length_a   1.000
_cell.length_b   1.000
_cell.length_c   1.000
_cell.angle_alpha   90.00
_cell.angle_beta   90.00
_cell.angle_gamma   90.00
#
_symmetry.space_group_name_H-M   'P 1'
#
loop_
_entity.id
_entity.type
_entity.pdbx_description
1 polymer ?
#
loop_
_entity_poly.entity_id
_entity_poly.type
_entity_poly.pdbx_seq_one_letter_code
_entity_poly.pdbx_strand_id
1 'polypeptide(L)'
;MIVSKPASPRTLGSDLTKVDSHVVKPHEYKDLPELTDGMLKRAVVNKGGRPKSENPRQLISLRLPPEVIERWRSTGPGWQTRMAERLAKGPVPRAKTDA
;
A
#
# COMPACT_ATOMS: atom_id res chain seq x y z
N MET A 1 -9.45 11.23 14.34
CA MET A 1 -9.25 9.95 13.63
C MET A 1 -8.18 9.17 14.38
N ILE A 2 -8.56 8.07 15.01
CA ILE A 2 -7.66 7.24 15.83
C ILE A 2 -6.94 6.29 14.89
N VAL A 3 -5.65 6.50 14.66
CA VAL A 3 -4.82 5.50 13.97
C VAL A 3 -4.68 4.32 14.93
N SER A 4 -5.37 3.23 14.62
CA SER A 4 -5.17 1.94 15.28
C SER A 4 -3.72 1.53 15.06
N LYS A 5 -2.88 1.65 16.09
CA LYS A 5 -1.55 1.03 16.12
C LYS A 5 -1.77 -0.48 16.10
N PRO A 6 -1.38 -1.22 15.03
CA PRO A 6 -1.41 -2.66 15.11
C PRO A 6 -0.36 -3.07 16.15
N ALA A 7 -0.80 -3.70 17.23
CA ALA A 7 0.07 -4.45 18.11
C ALA A 7 0.86 -5.44 17.24
N SER A 8 2.16 -5.57 17.51
CA SER A 8 3.05 -6.51 16.84
C SER A 8 2.35 -7.87 16.61
N PRO A 9 2.51 -8.52 15.45
CA PRO A 9 1.84 -9.78 15.16
C PRO A 9 2.05 -10.82 16.26
N ARG A 10 0.99 -11.59 16.56
CA ARG A 10 0.91 -12.59 17.66
C ARG A 10 1.93 -13.74 17.60
N THR A 11 2.81 -13.74 16.60
CA THR A 11 3.80 -14.79 16.32
C THR A 11 5.22 -14.36 16.66
N LEU A 12 5.44 -13.12 17.13
CA LEU A 12 6.77 -12.70 17.54
C LEU A 12 7.05 -13.26 18.94
N GLY A 13 7.73 -14.41 19.02
CA GLY A 13 8.14 -15.06 20.27
C GLY A 13 9.23 -14.29 21.05
N SER A 14 9.66 -13.13 20.53
CA SER A 14 10.62 -12.25 21.19
C SER A 14 9.92 -11.38 22.23
N ASP A 15 10.49 -11.31 23.42
CA ASP A 15 10.10 -10.36 24.46
C ASP A 15 10.55 -8.94 24.05
N LEU A 16 9.63 -8.20 23.42
CA LEU A 16 9.89 -6.84 22.94
C LEU A 16 10.14 -5.86 24.09
N THR A 17 9.51 -6.06 25.25
CA THR A 17 9.73 -5.18 26.40
C THR A 17 11.15 -5.29 26.93
N LYS A 18 11.70 -6.51 26.96
CA LYS A 18 13.11 -6.74 27.33
C LYS A 18 14.07 -6.14 26.30
N VAL A 19 13.80 -6.33 25.01
CA VAL A 19 14.63 -5.75 23.92
C VAL A 19 14.65 -4.22 24.02
N ASP A 20 13.49 -3.59 24.18
CA ASP A 20 13.36 -2.12 24.26
C ASP A 20 14.04 -1.54 25.52
N SER A 21 14.14 -2.32 26.60
CA SER A 21 14.83 -1.89 27.82
C SER A 21 16.36 -1.94 27.73
N HIS A 22 16.92 -2.63 26.73
CA HIS A 22 18.37 -2.81 26.60
C HIS A 22 19.05 -1.54 26.08
N VAL A 23 20.07 -1.07 26.80
CA VAL A 23 20.91 0.06 26.37
C VAL A 23 22.20 -0.50 25.77
N VAL A 24 22.39 -0.26 24.48
CA VAL A 24 23.57 -0.69 23.71
C VAL A 24 24.87 -0.18 24.35
N LYS A 25 25.82 -1.10 24.59
CA LYS A 25 27.15 -0.77 25.14
C LYS A 25 28.22 -0.86 24.05
N PRO A 26 29.26 0.01 24.05
CA PRO A 26 30.30 0.00 23.01
C PRO A 26 31.05 -1.34 22.84
N HIS A 27 31.29 -2.07 23.93
CA HIS A 27 31.98 -3.37 23.86
C HIS A 27 31.18 -4.43 23.10
N GLU A 28 29.84 -4.35 23.08
CA GLU A 28 28.96 -5.31 22.39
C GLU A 28 29.22 -5.33 20.88
N TYR A 29 29.86 -4.29 20.33
CA TYR A 29 30.11 -4.13 18.91
C TYR A 29 31.59 -4.16 18.54
N LYS A 30 32.48 -4.46 19.48
CA LYS A 30 33.94 -4.43 19.24
C LYS A 30 34.39 -5.40 18.15
N ASP A 31 33.71 -6.53 18.04
CA ASP A 31 34.07 -7.60 17.09
C ASP A 31 33.31 -7.49 15.76
N LEU A 32 32.48 -6.45 15.56
CA LEU A 32 31.80 -6.25 14.29
C LEU A 32 32.80 -5.82 13.21
N PRO A 33 32.67 -6.36 11.98
CA PRO A 33 33.50 -5.92 10.86
C PRO A 33 33.18 -4.47 10.49
N GLU A 34 34.23 -3.72 10.13
CA GLU A 34 34.08 -2.36 9.60
C GLU A 34 33.33 -2.35 8.27
N LEU A 35 32.50 -1.33 8.08
CA LEU A 35 31.75 -1.16 6.83
C LEU A 35 32.67 -0.59 5.75
N THR A 36 33.14 -1.46 4.85
CA THR A 36 34.10 -1.05 3.79
C THR A 36 33.42 -0.47 2.55
N ASP A 37 34.14 0.36 1.80
CA ASP A 37 33.68 0.89 0.51
C ASP A 37 33.34 -0.20 -0.51
N GLY A 38 34.05 -1.32 -0.47
CA GLY A 38 33.79 -2.48 -1.34
C GLY A 38 32.45 -3.17 -1.02
N MET A 39 31.99 -3.10 0.23
CA MET A 39 30.66 -3.59 0.62
C MET A 39 29.57 -2.63 0.13
N LEU A 40 29.78 -1.32 0.28
CA LEU A 40 28.85 -0.30 -0.22
C LEU A 40 28.71 -0.35 -1.75
N LYS A 41 29.81 -0.50 -2.48
CA LYS A 41 29.82 -0.60 -3.95
C LYS A 41 29.04 -1.81 -4.48
N ARG A 42 29.00 -2.91 -3.73
CA ARG A 42 28.26 -4.14 -4.11
C ARG A 42 26.85 -4.19 -3.55
N ALA A 43 26.47 -3.24 -2.69
CA ALA A 43 25.14 -3.23 -2.09
C ALA A 43 24.07 -2.95 -3.14
N VAL A 44 22.99 -3.74 -3.12
CA VAL A 44 21.81 -3.52 -3.95
C VAL A 44 20.71 -2.92 -3.08
N VAL A 45 20.27 -1.71 -3.42
CA VAL A 45 19.14 -1.08 -2.73
C VAL A 45 17.84 -1.69 -3.23
N ASN A 46 17.39 -2.73 -2.53
CA ASN A 46 16.01 -3.19 -2.67
C ASN A 46 15.11 -2.23 -1.90
N LYS A 47 14.37 -1.39 -2.61
CA LYS A 47 13.36 -0.49 -2.01
C LYS A 47 12.26 -1.21 -1.23
N GLY A 48 12.20 -2.55 -1.33
CA GLY A 48 11.15 -3.37 -0.75
C GLY A 48 9.77 -2.99 -1.32
N GLY A 49 8.72 -3.64 -0.80
CA GLY A 49 7.35 -3.36 -1.17
C GLY A 49 6.74 -4.37 -2.15
N ARG A 50 5.41 -4.26 -2.31
CA ARG A 50 4.64 -5.13 -3.21
C ARG A 50 5.02 -4.85 -4.66
N PRO A 51 5.17 -5.88 -5.52
CA PRO A 51 5.30 -5.69 -6.96
C PRO A 51 4.19 -4.79 -7.49
N LYS A 52 4.54 -3.89 -8.43
CA LYS A 52 3.53 -3.06 -9.11
C LYS A 52 2.55 -3.99 -9.84
N SER A 53 1.26 -3.67 -9.77
CA SER A 53 0.26 -4.37 -10.59
C SER A 53 0.46 -3.98 -12.05
N GLU A 54 0.36 -4.93 -12.97
CA GLU A 54 0.40 -4.68 -14.42
C GLU A 54 -0.75 -3.75 -14.87
N ASN A 55 -1.93 -3.92 -14.26
CA ASN A 55 -3.13 -3.14 -14.59
C ASN A 55 -3.71 -2.50 -13.32
N PRO A 56 -3.12 -1.40 -12.81
CA PRO A 56 -3.67 -0.69 -11.67
C PRO A 56 -4.93 0.09 -12.08
N ARG A 57 -5.90 0.20 -11.17
CA ARG A 57 -7.04 1.11 -11.36
C ARG A 57 -6.51 2.54 -11.45
N GLN A 58 -6.95 3.29 -12.45
CA GLN A 58 -6.59 4.70 -12.61
C GLN A 58 -7.53 5.56 -11.76
N LEU A 59 -6.96 6.43 -10.95
CA LEU A 59 -7.73 7.44 -10.22
C LEU A 59 -8.10 8.56 -11.19
N ILE A 60 -9.39 8.66 -11.51
CA ILE A 60 -9.93 9.73 -12.35
C ILE A 60 -10.91 10.58 -11.55
N SER A 61 -11.00 11.87 -11.90
CA SER A 61 -12.03 12.77 -11.37
C SER A 61 -13.23 12.75 -12.31
N LEU A 62 -14.29 12.05 -11.92
CA LEU A 62 -15.55 11.95 -12.68
C LEU A 62 -16.65 12.72 -11.93
N ARG A 63 -17.33 13.62 -12.63
CA ARG A 63 -18.51 14.32 -12.08
C ARG A 63 -19.76 13.53 -12.43
N LEU A 64 -20.53 13.17 -11.42
CA LEU A 64 -21.81 12.49 -11.55
C LEU A 64 -22.88 13.33 -10.83
N PRO A 65 -24.13 13.27 -11.29
CA PRO A 65 -25.24 13.87 -10.56
C PRO A 65 -25.35 13.29 -9.13
N PRO A 66 -25.76 14.10 -8.14
CA PRO A 66 -25.80 13.69 -6.73
C PRO A 66 -26.73 12.49 -6.50
N GLU A 67 -27.88 12.43 -7.19
CA GLU A 67 -28.85 11.34 -7.07
C GLU A 67 -28.29 9.98 -7.49
N VAL A 68 -27.37 9.97 -8.47
CA VAL A 68 -26.68 8.75 -8.91
C VAL A 68 -25.72 8.29 -7.82
N ILE A 69 -24.98 9.20 -7.22
CA ILE A 69 -24.03 8.90 -6.14
C ILE A 69 -24.77 8.34 -4.92
N GLU A 70 -25.88 8.95 -4.54
CA GLU A 70 -26.71 8.51 -3.40
C GLU A 70 -27.27 7.10 -3.62
N ARG A 71 -27.82 6.84 -4.81
CA ARG A 71 -28.33 5.52 -5.19
C ARG A 71 -27.25 4.45 -5.12
N TRP A 72 -26.01 4.75 -5.51
CA TRP A 72 -24.92 3.79 -5.38
C TRP A 72 -24.45 3.66 -3.94
N ARG A 73 -24.30 4.75 -3.18
CA ARG A 73 -23.91 4.70 -1.76
C ARG A 73 -24.88 3.89 -0.91
N SER A 74 -26.19 3.95 -1.20
CA SER A 74 -27.20 3.17 -0.48
C SER A 74 -27.06 1.65 -0.67
N THR A 75 -26.32 1.20 -1.69
CA THR A 75 -25.98 -0.23 -1.87
C THR A 75 -24.98 -0.74 -0.81
N GLY A 76 -24.40 0.14 0.00
CA GLY A 76 -23.48 -0.20 1.08
C GLY A 76 -21.99 -0.18 0.70
N PRO A 77 -21.11 -0.69 1.58
CA PRO A 77 -19.66 -0.72 1.34
C PRO A 77 -19.30 -1.39 0.00
N GLY A 78 -18.29 -0.85 -0.69
CA GLY A 78 -17.86 -1.37 -1.99
C GLY A 78 -18.70 -0.91 -3.19
N TRP A 79 -19.61 0.05 -3.02
CA TRP A 79 -20.43 0.58 -4.11
C TRP A 79 -19.62 1.10 -5.30
N GLN A 80 -18.45 1.70 -5.07
CA GLN A 80 -17.55 2.17 -6.15
C GLN A 80 -17.01 1.00 -6.99
N THR A 81 -16.69 -0.12 -6.35
CA THR A 81 -16.24 -1.34 -7.03
C THR A 81 -17.35 -1.90 -7.92
N ARG A 82 -18.57 -2.02 -7.38
CA ARG A 82 -19.74 -2.46 -8.17
C ARG A 82 -20.07 -1.51 -9.30
N MET A 83 -19.94 -0.20 -9.08
CA MET A 83 -20.13 0.79 -10.14
C MET A 83 -19.10 0.61 -11.27
N ALA A 84 -17.82 0.43 -10.93
CA ALA A 84 -16.76 0.20 -11.91
C ALA A 84 -16.99 -1.09 -12.71
N GLU A 85 -17.39 -2.19 -12.06
CA GLU A 85 -17.74 -3.46 -12.73
C GLU A 85 -18.93 -3.30 -13.68
N ARG A 86 -19.92 -2.48 -13.29
CA ARG A 86 -21.08 -2.19 -14.15
C ARG A 86 -20.65 -1.38 -15.38
N LEU A 87 -19.77 -0.40 -15.21
CA LEU A 87 -19.22 0.39 -16.32
C LEU A 87 -18.37 -0.46 -17.26
N ALA A 88 -17.58 -1.40 -16.74
CA ALA A 88 -16.76 -2.30 -17.55
C ALA A 88 -17.57 -3.24 -18.45
N LYS A 89 -18.80 -3.59 -18.04
CA LYS A 89 -19.73 -4.43 -18.82
C LYS A 89 -20.63 -3.62 -19.76
N GLY A 90 -20.70 -2.30 -19.59
CA GLY A 90 -21.56 -1.44 -20.38
C GLY A 90 -21.05 -1.31 -21.82
N PRO A 91 -21.95 -1.11 -22.80
CA PRO A 91 -21.52 -0.79 -24.15
C PRO A 91 -20.78 0.56 -24.14
N VAL A 92 -19.59 0.59 -24.70
CA VAL A 92 -18.88 1.86 -24.95
C VAL A 92 -19.52 2.48 -26.22
N PRO A 93 -19.99 3.74 -26.19
CA PRO A 93 -20.51 4.37 -27.39
C PRO A 93 -19.43 4.37 -28.49
N ARG A 94 -19.84 4.13 -29.74
CA ARG A 94 -18.94 4.22 -30.89
C ARG A 94 -18.43 5.66 -31.03
N ALA A 95 -17.17 5.80 -31.42
CA ALA A 95 -16.59 7.08 -31.78
C ALA A 95 -17.51 7.78 -32.80
N LYS A 96 -17.78 9.08 -32.60
CA LYS A 96 -18.42 9.88 -33.64
C LYS A 96 -17.49 9.88 -34.84
N THR A 97 -17.97 9.38 -35.98
CA THR A 97 -17.35 9.67 -37.27
C THR A 97 -17.53 11.16 -37.49
N ASP A 98 -16.43 11.91 -37.47
CA ASP A 98 -16.44 13.32 -37.89
C ASP A 98 -16.98 13.40 -39.32
N ALA A 99 -17.98 14.24 -39.53
CA ALA A 99 -18.53 14.65 -40.82
C ALA A 99 -18.18 16.12 -41.03
#